data_AF-A0A9E3U1P8-F1
#
_entry.id   AF-A0A9E3U1P8-F1
#
_cell.length_a   1.000
_cell.length_b   1.000
_cell.length_c   1.000
_cell.angle_alpha   90.00
_cell.angle_beta   90.00
_cell.angle_gamma   90.00
#
_symmetry.space_group_name_H-M   'P 1'
#
loop_
_entity.id
_entity.type
_entity.pdbx_description
1 polymer ?
#
loop_
_entity_poly.entity_id
_entity_poly.type
_entity_poly.pdbx_seq_one_letter_code
_entity_poly.pdbx_strand_id
1 'polypeptide(L)'
;EYRSRSLPGDVEVARSLYKAWLLELLEKDDVAFKQPLVSAGTISPPGRVYRRISLSVSGRGTLPQFTQLLVEFYRVDLVHQVRSLRIKPIEDSRLLDVTLGVDALVIDGAPRADKLTLRPRDVGAGPTAEECAAAILARNLFAPANRPPQFDAVATQRVETDKTLTLPLTAKDEDPLDTVAFRLGEDAPAGASVSAKGELRFKTETPGEYRIPVVAFDDGLPSAIARRVVVVNVVKPPPRVVVKPESSAPPPAPKPHFEDGEFAFVSAVTEVNGRRQLWLDLRTAGKTLKLFEGDSFEVERLSGTIHRIHFDSIEVTAAGERRRFSLGENLSQGRPLAPLAESEGL
;
A
#
# COMPACT_ATOMS: atom_id res chain seq x y z
N GLU A 1 -22.52 37.36 42.59
CA GLU A 1 -22.02 36.22 41.78
C GLU A 1 -22.91 35.88 40.59
N TYR A 2 -24.17 35.42 40.79
CA TYR A 2 -25.08 35.00 39.70
C TYR A 2 -25.33 36.03 38.58
N ARG A 3 -25.34 37.33 38.89
CA ARG A 3 -25.46 38.40 37.87
C ARG A 3 -24.34 38.37 36.83
N SER A 4 -23.12 37.95 37.21
CA SER A 4 -22.00 37.84 36.26
C SER A 4 -22.16 36.66 35.29
N ARG A 5 -22.97 35.67 35.67
CA ARG A 5 -23.27 34.43 34.94
C ARG A 5 -24.61 34.50 34.19
N SER A 6 -25.32 35.61 34.37
CA SER A 6 -26.61 35.87 33.77
C SER A 6 -26.47 36.07 32.27
N LEU A 7 -27.53 35.76 31.53
CA LEU A 7 -27.71 36.35 30.21
C LEU A 7 -27.88 37.88 30.29
N PRO A 8 -27.68 38.62 29.17
CA PRO A 8 -27.85 40.07 29.13
C PRO A 8 -29.21 40.54 29.68
N GLY A 9 -29.24 41.73 30.29
CA GLY A 9 -30.43 42.23 31.00
C GLY A 9 -31.65 42.53 30.12
N ASP A 10 -31.44 42.75 28.82
CA ASP A 10 -32.51 42.84 27.84
C ASP A 10 -32.92 41.43 27.39
N VAL A 11 -34.14 41.02 27.69
CA VAL A 11 -34.58 39.63 27.50
C VAL A 11 -34.76 39.25 26.03
N GLU A 12 -35.16 40.18 25.18
CA GLU A 12 -35.34 39.92 23.75
C GLU A 12 -33.98 39.75 23.08
N VAL A 13 -33.02 40.63 23.41
CA VAL A 13 -31.62 40.50 22.99
C VAL A 13 -31.00 39.24 23.54
N ALA A 14 -31.17 38.95 24.83
CA ALA A 14 -30.66 37.73 25.48
C ALA A 14 -31.18 36.46 24.84
N ARG A 15 -32.48 36.39 24.52
CA ARG A 15 -33.09 35.23 23.85
C ARG A 15 -32.48 35.04 22.46
N SER A 16 -32.31 36.12 21.71
CA SER A 16 -31.71 36.09 20.37
C SER A 16 -30.27 35.58 20.42
N LEU A 17 -29.45 36.18 21.29
CA LEU A 17 -28.05 35.82 21.46
C LEU A 17 -27.86 34.38 21.95
N TYR A 18 -28.66 33.96 22.93
CA TYR A 18 -28.61 32.60 23.46
C TYR A 18 -29.07 31.56 22.43
N LYS A 19 -30.10 31.88 21.63
CA LYS A 19 -30.50 31.04 20.49
C LYS A 19 -29.39 30.88 19.47
N ALA A 20 -28.72 31.98 19.10
CA ALA A 20 -27.62 31.95 18.13
C ALA A 20 -26.47 31.07 18.63
N TRP A 21 -26.06 31.26 19.89
CA TRP A 21 -25.02 30.44 20.50
C TRP A 21 -25.36 28.95 20.56
N LEU A 22 -26.62 28.58 20.88
CA LEU A 22 -27.05 27.18 20.84
C LEU A 22 -26.99 26.58 19.43
N LEU A 23 -27.26 27.38 18.41
CA LEU A 23 -27.19 26.94 17.02
C LEU A 23 -25.72 26.71 16.61
N GLU A 24 -24.83 27.67 16.92
CA GLU A 24 -23.38 27.54 16.72
C GLU A 24 -22.81 26.30 17.44
N LEU A 25 -23.29 26.02 18.66
CA LEU A 25 -22.88 24.86 19.45
C LEU A 25 -23.21 23.53 18.75
N LEU A 26 -24.37 23.44 18.09
CA LEU A 26 -24.79 22.25 17.35
C LEU A 26 -23.99 22.04 16.06
N GLU A 27 -23.51 23.13 15.46
CA GLU A 27 -22.77 23.13 14.19
C GLU A 27 -21.27 22.94 14.36
N LYS A 28 -20.74 23.08 15.58
CA LYS A 28 -19.32 22.88 15.90
C LYS A 28 -18.81 21.51 15.44
N ASP A 29 -17.62 21.41 14.86
CA ASP A 29 -17.11 20.21 14.17
C ASP A 29 -17.13 18.92 15.02
N ASP A 30 -16.88 19.02 16.33
CA ASP A 30 -16.89 17.91 17.27
C ASP A 30 -18.30 17.50 17.74
N VAL A 31 -19.30 18.36 17.51
CA VAL A 31 -20.71 18.12 17.80
C VAL A 31 -21.48 17.74 16.53
N ALA A 32 -21.42 18.59 15.50
CA ALA A 32 -21.87 18.35 14.12
C ALA A 32 -23.24 17.65 14.01
N PHE A 33 -24.24 18.20 14.69
CA PHE A 33 -25.61 17.68 14.63
C PHE A 33 -26.21 17.94 13.24
N LYS A 34 -26.89 16.93 12.71
CA LYS A 34 -27.65 17.03 11.47
C LYS A 34 -29.01 17.65 11.74
N GLN A 35 -29.46 18.49 10.82
CA GLN A 35 -30.77 19.18 10.90
C GLN A 35 -30.97 19.90 12.25
N PRO A 36 -29.99 20.73 12.70
CA PRO A 36 -30.11 21.42 13.96
C PRO A 36 -31.24 22.45 13.87
N LEU A 37 -32.05 22.50 14.93
CA LEU A 37 -33.12 23.47 15.07
C LEU A 37 -33.17 23.98 16.50
N VAL A 38 -33.17 25.30 16.64
CA VAL A 38 -33.40 25.97 17.93
C VAL A 38 -34.65 26.81 17.84
N SER A 39 -35.69 26.36 18.53
CA SER A 39 -36.99 27.02 18.62
C SER A 39 -37.06 27.83 19.90
N ALA A 40 -37.37 29.12 19.75
CA ALA A 40 -37.60 29.99 20.90
C ALA A 40 -38.91 29.60 21.58
N GLY A 41 -38.87 29.34 22.88
CA GLY A 41 -40.05 29.03 23.68
C GLY A 41 -40.56 30.25 24.42
N THR A 42 -41.04 30.02 25.64
CA THR A 42 -41.63 31.05 26.49
C THR A 42 -40.57 31.83 27.26
N ILE A 43 -40.85 33.11 27.46
CA ILE A 43 -40.22 33.93 28.48
C ILE A 43 -41.15 33.90 29.69
N SER A 44 -40.65 33.51 30.86
CA SER A 44 -41.46 33.55 32.08
C SER A 44 -41.89 34.99 32.36
N PRO A 45 -43.06 35.21 32.97
CA PRO A 45 -43.41 36.51 33.53
C PRO A 45 -42.26 37.05 34.40
N PRO A 46 -42.10 38.37 34.51
CA PRO A 46 -41.10 38.97 35.38
C PRO A 46 -41.28 38.44 36.80
N GLY A 47 -40.29 37.66 37.28
CA GLY A 47 -40.19 37.26 38.67
C GLY A 47 -39.68 38.41 39.52
N ARG A 48 -39.48 38.16 40.83
CA ARG A 48 -38.88 39.15 41.75
C ARG A 48 -37.34 39.22 41.67
N VAL A 49 -36.70 38.22 41.04
CA VAL A 49 -35.24 38.04 41.09
C VAL A 49 -34.65 37.67 39.71
N TYR A 50 -35.44 37.07 38.83
CA TYR A 50 -35.00 36.67 37.49
C TYR A 50 -36.18 36.51 36.52
N ARG A 51 -35.84 36.49 35.22
CA ARG A 51 -36.67 36.04 34.10
C ARG A 51 -36.04 34.80 33.48
N ARG A 52 -36.85 33.80 33.16
CA ARG A 52 -36.41 32.54 32.56
C ARG A 52 -36.78 32.52 31.08
N ILE A 53 -35.80 32.21 30.24
CA ILE A 53 -35.97 32.00 28.81
C ILE A 53 -35.93 30.49 28.58
N SER A 54 -37.04 29.93 28.06
CA SER A 54 -37.10 28.53 27.65
C SER A 54 -36.89 28.42 26.15
N LEU A 55 -36.04 27.48 25.70
CA LEU A 55 -35.89 27.14 24.29
C LEU A 55 -35.97 25.62 24.12
N SER A 56 -36.30 25.20 22.90
CA SER A 56 -36.20 23.81 22.48
C SER A 56 -35.06 23.68 21.48
N VAL A 57 -34.17 22.74 21.71
CA VAL A 57 -33.09 22.37 20.79
C VAL A 57 -33.38 20.97 20.26
N SER A 58 -33.33 20.78 18.96
CA SER A 58 -33.51 19.47 18.35
C SER A 58 -32.54 19.24 17.20
N GLY A 59 -32.24 17.99 16.92
CA GLY A 59 -31.41 17.58 15.80
C GLY A 59 -31.09 16.10 15.86
N ARG A 60 -30.30 15.62 14.89
CA ARG A 60 -29.90 14.22 14.77
C ARG A 60 -28.39 14.08 14.93
N GLY A 61 -27.95 13.24 15.84
CA GLY A 61 -26.52 13.00 16.08
C GLY A 61 -26.27 11.62 16.68
N THR A 62 -25.02 11.17 16.68
CA THR A 62 -24.62 9.94 17.35
C THR A 62 -24.53 10.14 18.87
N LEU A 63 -24.46 9.05 19.66
CA LEU A 63 -24.26 9.16 21.11
C LEU A 63 -22.95 9.92 21.47
N PRO A 64 -21.80 9.73 20.78
CA PRO A 64 -20.62 10.56 20.95
C PRO A 64 -20.88 12.05 20.71
N GLN A 65 -21.52 12.40 19.60
CA GLN A 65 -21.85 13.79 19.28
C GLN A 65 -22.77 14.41 20.33
N PHE A 66 -23.79 13.69 20.79
CA PHE A 66 -24.68 14.16 21.85
C PHE A 66 -23.96 14.35 23.18
N THR A 67 -23.05 13.44 23.51
CA THR A 67 -22.24 13.55 24.74
C THR A 67 -21.32 14.78 24.66
N GLN A 68 -20.73 15.03 23.50
CA GLN A 68 -19.91 16.24 23.26
C GLN A 68 -20.73 17.53 23.35
N LEU A 69 -21.96 17.54 22.82
CA LEU A 69 -22.90 18.66 22.99
C LEU A 69 -23.12 18.98 24.48
N LEU A 70 -23.34 17.97 25.32
CA LEU A 70 -23.53 18.18 26.76
C LEU A 70 -22.27 18.71 27.43
N VAL A 71 -21.09 18.19 27.06
CA VAL A 71 -19.80 18.69 27.56
C VAL A 71 -19.64 20.18 27.23
N GLU A 72 -19.80 20.56 25.97
CA GLU A 72 -19.59 21.94 25.53
C GLU A 72 -20.70 22.87 26.05
N PHE A 73 -21.93 22.39 26.18
CA PHE A 73 -23.02 23.12 26.82
C PHE A 73 -22.68 23.46 28.27
N TYR A 74 -22.25 22.50 29.09
CA TYR A 74 -21.96 22.74 30.51
C TYR A 74 -20.57 23.32 30.80
N ARG A 75 -19.71 23.44 29.77
CA ARG A 75 -18.39 24.06 29.86
C ARG A 75 -18.44 25.57 30.06
N VAL A 76 -19.54 26.22 29.69
CA VAL A 76 -19.70 27.67 29.86
C VAL A 76 -20.33 28.03 31.20
N ASP A 77 -19.87 29.11 31.81
CA ASP A 77 -20.33 29.60 33.11
C ASP A 77 -21.58 30.50 32.97
N LEU A 78 -22.61 29.96 32.32
CA LEU A 78 -23.93 30.59 32.21
C LEU A 78 -24.89 29.97 33.24
N VAL A 79 -25.87 30.75 33.70
CA VAL A 79 -26.99 30.21 34.50
C VAL A 79 -28.03 29.59 33.57
N HIS A 80 -27.71 28.40 33.08
CA HIS A 80 -28.55 27.60 32.20
C HIS A 80 -28.59 26.12 32.61
N GLN A 81 -29.58 25.39 32.11
CA GLN A 81 -29.70 23.96 32.36
C GLN A 81 -30.53 23.28 31.27
N VAL A 82 -30.28 21.97 31.09
CA VAL A 82 -31.21 21.09 30.38
C VAL A 82 -32.36 20.75 31.33
N ARG A 83 -33.57 21.20 31.00
CA ARG A 83 -34.80 20.94 31.75
C ARG A 83 -35.43 19.60 31.40
N SER A 84 -35.36 19.22 30.13
CA SER A 84 -35.96 17.98 29.63
C SER A 84 -35.13 17.39 28.51
N LEU A 85 -35.06 16.07 28.45
CA LEU A 85 -34.32 15.32 27.44
C LEU A 85 -35.23 14.24 26.87
N ARG A 86 -35.34 14.20 25.55
CA ARG A 86 -35.93 13.08 24.80
C ARG A 86 -34.91 12.62 23.78
N ILE A 87 -34.66 11.32 23.77
CA ILE A 87 -33.77 10.67 22.81
C ILE A 87 -34.56 9.52 22.19
N LYS A 88 -34.59 9.46 20.88
CA LYS A 88 -35.17 8.36 20.12
C LYS A 88 -34.14 7.80 19.14
N PRO A 89 -33.74 6.52 19.25
CA PRO A 89 -32.90 5.88 18.24
C PRO A 89 -33.59 5.88 16.88
N ILE A 90 -32.82 6.09 15.82
CA ILE A 90 -33.27 5.95 14.43
C ILE A 90 -32.90 4.55 13.97
N GLU A 91 -33.88 3.80 13.45
CA GLU A 91 -33.68 2.45 12.94
C GLU A 91 -32.60 2.40 11.86
N ASP A 92 -31.86 1.29 11.84
CA ASP A 92 -30.76 1.02 10.89
C ASP A 92 -29.69 2.13 10.85
N SER A 93 -29.49 2.82 11.97
CA SER A 93 -28.58 3.95 12.07
C SER A 93 -27.97 4.10 13.46
N ARG A 94 -26.80 4.74 13.53
CA ARG A 94 -26.21 5.23 14.79
C ARG A 94 -26.77 6.58 15.22
N LEU A 95 -27.66 7.16 14.43
CA LEU A 95 -28.24 8.46 14.71
C LEU A 95 -29.36 8.35 15.74
N LEU A 96 -29.38 9.34 16.61
CA LEU A 96 -30.40 9.57 17.62
C LEU A 96 -31.14 10.85 17.23
N ASP A 97 -32.46 10.81 17.22
CA ASP A 97 -33.29 12.01 17.21
C ASP A 97 -33.36 12.56 18.64
N VAL A 98 -32.71 13.70 18.86
CA VAL A 98 -32.55 14.30 20.18
C VAL A 98 -33.39 15.57 20.24
N THR A 99 -34.14 15.71 21.33
CA THR A 99 -34.82 16.95 21.69
C THR A 99 -34.50 17.33 23.14
N LEU A 100 -33.99 18.54 23.31
CA LEU A 100 -33.67 19.16 24.60
C LEU A 100 -34.61 20.33 24.85
N GLY A 101 -35.18 20.40 26.04
CA GLY A 101 -35.71 21.65 26.58
C GLY A 101 -34.64 22.30 27.42
N VAL A 102 -34.25 23.52 27.09
CA VAL A 102 -33.22 24.27 27.83
C VAL A 102 -33.82 25.52 28.45
N ASP A 103 -33.42 25.79 29.69
CA ASP A 103 -33.77 27.01 30.41
C ASP A 103 -32.50 27.83 30.64
N ALA A 104 -32.56 29.15 30.43
CA ALA A 104 -31.49 30.08 30.80
C ALA A 104 -32.07 31.32 31.49
N LEU A 105 -31.30 31.93 32.39
CA LEU A 105 -31.79 33.00 33.25
C LEU A 105 -31.21 34.37 32.88
N VAL A 106 -32.09 35.37 32.91
CA VAL A 106 -31.76 36.80 32.98
C VAL A 106 -32.04 37.24 34.42
N ILE A 107 -30.99 37.47 35.20
CA ILE A 107 -31.07 37.91 36.60
C ILE A 107 -31.37 39.41 36.64
N ASP A 108 -32.21 39.84 37.57
CA ASP A 108 -32.55 41.26 37.71
C ASP A 108 -31.32 42.11 38.02
N GLY A 109 -31.18 43.21 37.29
CA GLY A 109 -30.01 44.10 37.34
C GLY A 109 -28.78 43.57 36.57
N ALA A 110 -28.92 42.53 35.75
CA ALA A 110 -27.87 42.13 34.80
C ALA A 110 -27.56 43.27 33.81
N PRO A 111 -26.29 43.47 33.42
CA PRO A 111 -25.91 44.51 32.48
C PRO A 111 -26.55 44.26 31.12
N ARG A 112 -26.87 45.34 30.40
CA ARG A 112 -27.21 45.27 28.98
C ARG A 112 -25.93 44.99 28.20
N ALA A 113 -26.01 44.09 27.24
CA ALA A 113 -24.92 43.75 26.35
C ALA A 113 -25.50 43.31 25.00
N ASP A 114 -24.70 43.50 23.95
CA ASP A 114 -24.98 43.10 22.57
C ASP A 114 -24.33 41.75 22.20
N LYS A 115 -23.61 41.12 23.14
CA LYS A 115 -22.96 39.81 22.99
C LYS A 115 -23.03 38.97 24.27
N LEU A 116 -22.92 37.65 24.12
CA LEU A 116 -22.76 36.74 25.27
C LEU A 116 -21.33 36.79 25.80
N THR A 117 -21.20 36.68 27.12
CA THR A 117 -19.91 36.49 27.78
C THR A 117 -19.78 35.03 28.17
N LEU A 118 -19.07 34.25 27.35
CA LEU A 118 -18.84 32.83 27.57
C LEU A 118 -17.52 32.64 28.31
N ARG A 119 -17.61 32.34 29.61
CA ARG A 119 -16.43 32.03 30.45
C ARG A 119 -16.37 30.54 30.68
N PRO A 120 -15.18 29.92 30.75
CA PRO A 120 -15.07 28.54 31.21
C PRO A 120 -15.65 28.40 32.62
N ARG A 121 -16.44 27.36 32.85
CA ARG A 121 -16.96 26.99 34.16
C ARG A 121 -15.85 26.36 34.99
N ASP A 122 -15.66 26.85 36.21
CA ASP A 122 -14.83 26.17 37.20
C ASP A 122 -15.62 24.99 37.78
N VAL A 123 -15.14 23.78 37.52
CA VAL A 123 -15.77 22.52 37.94
C VAL A 123 -15.09 21.94 39.19
N GLY A 124 -14.03 22.60 39.69
CA GLY A 124 -13.23 22.13 40.82
C GLY A 124 -12.56 20.78 40.56
N ALA A 125 -12.33 20.01 41.63
CA ALA A 125 -11.68 18.70 41.60
C ALA A 125 -12.63 17.53 41.23
N GLY A 126 -13.75 17.80 40.57
CA GLY A 126 -14.69 16.78 40.11
C GLY A 126 -14.15 15.98 38.91
N PRO A 127 -14.91 14.96 38.45
CA PRO A 127 -14.53 14.22 37.25
C PRO A 127 -14.44 15.16 36.05
N THR A 128 -13.47 14.90 35.18
CA THR A 128 -13.25 15.70 33.97
C THR A 128 -14.39 15.46 32.96
N ALA A 129 -14.50 16.36 31.98
CA ALA A 129 -15.45 16.19 30.88
C ALA A 129 -15.20 14.88 30.10
N GLU A 130 -13.93 14.50 29.94
CA GLU A 130 -13.51 13.28 29.27
C GLU A 130 -13.93 12.02 30.06
N GLU A 131 -13.75 12.04 31.38
CA GLU A 131 -14.19 10.95 32.26
C GLU A 131 -15.71 10.80 32.26
N CYS A 132 -16.44 11.92 32.29
CA CYS A 132 -17.90 11.92 32.19
C CYS A 132 -18.36 11.36 30.83
N ALA A 133 -17.72 11.78 29.74
CA ALA A 133 -18.03 11.30 28.40
C ALA A 133 -17.75 9.80 28.27
N ALA A 134 -16.57 9.34 28.70
CA ALA A 134 -16.20 7.93 28.68
C ALA A 134 -17.20 7.06 29.46
N ALA A 135 -17.65 7.53 30.63
CA ALA A 135 -18.66 6.81 31.41
C ALA A 135 -20.01 6.69 30.68
N ILE A 136 -20.45 7.71 29.94
CA ILE A 136 -21.69 7.65 29.14
C ILE A 136 -21.52 6.69 27.96
N LEU A 137 -20.41 6.80 27.23
CA LEU A 137 -20.14 6.00 26.04
C LEU A 137 -19.96 4.52 26.35
N ALA A 138 -19.32 4.18 27.46
CA ALA A 138 -19.12 2.80 27.89
C ALA A 138 -20.42 2.04 28.20
N ARG A 139 -21.53 2.74 28.44
CA ARG A 139 -22.83 2.11 28.73
C ARG A 139 -23.58 1.67 27.48
N ASN A 140 -23.21 2.19 26.30
CA ASN A 140 -23.89 1.94 25.03
C ASN A 140 -25.43 1.91 25.13
N LEU A 141 -26.03 2.97 25.68
CA LEU A 141 -27.42 2.98 26.16
C LEU A 141 -28.50 2.68 25.10
N PHE A 142 -28.16 2.72 23.81
CA PHE A 142 -29.10 2.66 22.70
C PHE A 142 -28.81 1.55 21.69
N ALA A 143 -27.84 0.68 21.97
CA ALA A 143 -27.50 -0.44 21.10
C ALA A 143 -27.14 -1.69 21.91
N PRO A 144 -27.16 -2.88 21.29
CA PRO A 144 -26.66 -4.12 21.90
C PRO A 144 -25.17 -4.01 22.27
N ALA A 145 -24.68 -4.96 23.07
CA ALA A 145 -23.25 -5.04 23.37
C ALA A 145 -22.42 -5.21 22.08
N ASN A 146 -21.39 -4.39 21.93
CA ASN A 146 -20.48 -4.40 20.80
C ASN A 146 -19.66 -5.69 20.74
N ARG A 147 -19.47 -6.28 19.55
CA ARG A 147 -18.62 -7.46 19.34
C ARG A 147 -17.29 -7.04 18.71
N PRO A 148 -16.17 -7.71 19.06
CA PRO A 148 -14.88 -7.37 18.47
C PRO A 148 -14.78 -7.83 17.01
N PRO A 149 -14.02 -7.12 16.17
CA PRO A 149 -13.74 -7.55 14.81
C PRO A 149 -12.93 -8.86 14.80
N GLN A 150 -13.08 -9.65 13.74
CA GLN A 150 -12.41 -10.94 13.60
C GLN A 150 -11.45 -10.91 12.41
N PHE A 151 -10.17 -11.20 12.66
CA PHE A 151 -9.17 -11.32 11.59
C PHE A 151 -9.36 -12.60 10.78
N ASP A 152 -9.22 -12.48 9.46
CA ASP A 152 -8.98 -13.64 8.60
C ASP A 152 -7.65 -14.33 8.95
N ALA A 153 -7.49 -15.58 8.51
CA ALA A 153 -6.23 -16.29 8.68
C ALA A 153 -5.11 -15.60 7.89
N VAL A 154 -4.03 -15.21 8.58
CA VAL A 154 -2.85 -14.60 7.96
C VAL A 154 -1.72 -15.60 7.93
N ALA A 155 -1.30 -16.01 6.73
CA ALA A 155 -0.18 -16.91 6.54
C ALA A 155 1.16 -16.22 6.87
N THR A 156 2.15 -17.02 7.27
CA THR A 156 3.53 -16.55 7.44
C THR A 156 4.07 -16.04 6.11
N GLN A 157 4.64 -14.84 6.12
CA GLN A 157 5.21 -14.21 4.94
C GLN A 157 6.70 -14.49 4.85
N ARG A 158 7.23 -14.53 3.62
CA ARG A 158 8.66 -14.60 3.35
C ARG A 158 9.04 -13.50 2.39
N VAL A 159 10.03 -12.70 2.76
CA VAL A 159 10.50 -11.56 1.96
C VAL A 159 12.03 -11.52 1.96
N GLU A 160 12.63 -10.99 0.91
CA GLU A 160 14.08 -10.78 0.86
C GLU A 160 14.46 -9.50 1.62
N THR A 161 15.69 -9.41 2.12
CA THR A 161 16.21 -8.17 2.70
C THR A 161 16.08 -7.02 1.69
N ASP A 162 15.79 -5.81 2.19
CA ASP A 162 15.57 -4.59 1.39
C ASP A 162 14.37 -4.59 0.45
N LYS A 163 13.60 -5.67 0.37
CA LYS A 163 12.31 -5.68 -0.33
C LYS A 163 11.21 -5.25 0.63
N THR A 164 10.34 -4.37 0.16
CA THR A 164 9.15 -3.95 0.91
C THR A 164 8.07 -5.02 0.78
N LEU A 165 7.73 -5.69 1.87
CA LEU A 165 6.51 -6.47 1.99
C LEU A 165 5.31 -5.52 1.96
N THR A 166 4.30 -5.82 1.15
CA THR A 166 2.99 -5.17 1.19
C THR A 166 1.94 -6.28 1.31
N LEU A 167 1.19 -6.29 2.41
CA LEU A 167 0.22 -7.33 2.73
C LEU A 167 -1.13 -6.66 3.09
N PRO A 168 -2.21 -6.94 2.35
CA PRO A 168 -3.55 -6.53 2.77
C PRO A 168 -4.00 -7.40 3.94
N LEU A 169 -4.32 -6.77 5.07
CA LEU A 169 -4.98 -7.40 6.20
C LEU A 169 -6.49 -7.26 6.05
N THR A 170 -7.22 -8.28 6.49
CA THR A 170 -8.68 -8.27 6.48
C THR A 170 -9.18 -8.72 7.84
N ALA A 171 -10.14 -7.95 8.35
CA ALA A 171 -10.90 -8.27 9.53
C ALA A 171 -12.35 -7.86 9.28
N LYS A 172 -13.29 -8.64 9.82
CA LYS A 172 -14.72 -8.44 9.64
C LYS A 172 -15.37 -8.23 10.99
N ASP A 173 -16.29 -7.28 11.04
CA ASP A 173 -17.18 -7.11 12.19
C ASP A 173 -18.55 -7.72 11.88
N GLU A 174 -19.17 -8.32 12.88
CA GLU A 174 -20.53 -8.88 12.76
C GLU A 174 -21.60 -7.82 13.05
N ASP A 175 -21.22 -6.67 13.60
CA ASP A 175 -22.10 -5.54 13.84
C ASP A 175 -22.21 -4.69 12.56
N PRO A 176 -23.40 -4.59 11.93
CA PRO A 176 -23.54 -4.10 10.56
C PRO A 176 -23.28 -2.60 10.40
N LEU A 177 -23.33 -1.83 11.49
CA LEU A 177 -23.07 -0.40 11.51
C LEU A 177 -21.61 -0.08 11.85
N ASP A 178 -20.80 -1.10 12.11
CA ASP A 178 -19.45 -0.96 12.64
C ASP A 178 -18.41 -0.98 11.52
N THR A 179 -17.48 -0.05 11.61
CA THR A 179 -16.38 0.10 10.66
C THR A 179 -15.08 -0.31 11.32
N VAL A 180 -14.36 -1.23 10.68
CA VAL A 180 -13.07 -1.71 11.18
C VAL A 180 -11.93 -0.87 10.64
N ALA A 181 -11.05 -0.45 11.55
CA ALA A 181 -9.78 0.18 11.23
C ALA A 181 -8.60 -0.58 11.83
N PHE A 182 -7.41 -0.34 11.28
CA PHE A 182 -6.19 -1.06 11.68
C PHE A 182 -5.12 -0.11 12.21
N ARG A 183 -4.32 -0.61 13.15
CA ARG A 183 -3.11 0.04 13.66
C ARG A 183 -2.07 -0.99 14.07
N LEU A 184 -0.82 -0.54 14.22
CA LEU A 184 0.21 -1.39 14.82
C LEU A 184 -0.09 -1.61 16.30
N GLY A 185 0.25 -2.81 16.77
CA GLY A 185 0.31 -3.11 18.19
C GLY A 185 1.53 -2.47 18.84
N GLU A 186 1.58 -2.57 20.16
CA GLU A 186 2.80 -2.28 20.93
C GLU A 186 3.95 -3.18 20.46
N ASP A 187 5.18 -2.69 20.54
CA ASP A 187 6.40 -3.43 20.14
C ASP A 187 6.51 -3.82 18.66
N ALA A 188 5.78 -3.15 17.76
CA ALA A 188 5.96 -3.36 16.33
C ALA A 188 7.40 -3.01 15.88
N PRO A 189 8.05 -3.86 15.07
CA PRO A 189 9.44 -3.67 14.69
C PRO A 189 9.63 -2.42 13.83
N ALA A 190 10.83 -1.83 13.91
CA ALA A 190 11.21 -0.71 13.06
C ALA A 190 11.04 -1.08 11.58
N GLY A 191 10.51 -0.15 10.80
CA GLY A 191 10.20 -0.36 9.37
C GLY A 191 8.82 -0.98 9.10
N ALA A 192 8.04 -1.32 10.13
CA ALA A 192 6.63 -1.67 9.98
C ALA A 192 5.73 -0.43 9.95
N SER A 193 4.72 -0.44 9.10
CA SER A 193 3.63 0.53 9.10
C SER A 193 2.34 -0.13 8.63
N VAL A 194 1.18 0.33 9.12
CA VAL A 194 -0.12 -0.15 8.66
C VAL A 194 -1.06 1.04 8.43
N SER A 195 -1.77 1.04 7.31
CA SER A 195 -2.82 2.03 7.07
C SER A 195 -4.09 1.71 7.84
N ALA A 196 -4.95 2.70 8.08
CA ALA A 196 -6.26 2.48 8.70
C ALA A 196 -7.15 1.48 7.93
N LYS A 197 -6.89 1.28 6.63
CA LYS A 197 -7.58 0.30 5.76
C LYS A 197 -6.97 -1.11 5.80
N GLY A 198 -5.91 -1.33 6.59
CA GLY A 198 -5.29 -2.64 6.76
C GLY A 198 -4.17 -2.95 5.77
N GLU A 199 -3.61 -1.98 5.05
CA GLU A 199 -2.42 -2.24 4.22
C GLU A 199 -1.16 -2.23 5.09
N LEU A 200 -0.64 -3.42 5.42
CA LEU A 200 0.60 -3.59 6.16
C LEU A 200 1.80 -3.48 5.22
N ARG A 201 2.76 -2.64 5.59
CA ARG A 201 4.05 -2.50 4.92
C ARG A 201 5.17 -2.81 5.89
N PHE A 202 6.18 -3.53 5.41
CA PHE A 202 7.35 -3.84 6.22
C PHE A 202 8.60 -3.90 5.35
N LYS A 203 9.69 -3.24 5.79
CA LYS A 203 11.00 -3.29 5.14
C LYS A 203 12.09 -3.33 6.21
N THR A 204 13.09 -4.19 6.02
CA THR A 204 14.29 -4.26 6.86
C THR A 204 15.47 -4.80 6.06
N GLU A 205 16.68 -4.41 6.47
CA GLU A 205 17.97 -4.86 5.94
C GLU A 205 18.47 -6.12 6.66
N THR A 206 17.96 -6.38 7.86
CA THR A 206 18.46 -7.47 8.72
C THR A 206 17.64 -8.74 8.48
N PRO A 207 18.29 -9.87 8.12
CA PRO A 207 17.62 -11.16 8.05
C PRO A 207 17.17 -11.64 9.43
N GLY A 208 16.03 -12.33 9.48
CA GLY A 208 15.48 -12.86 10.72
C GLY A 208 13.98 -13.10 10.66
N GLU A 209 13.43 -13.62 11.74
CA GLU A 209 11.98 -13.69 11.95
C GLU A 209 11.50 -12.40 12.62
N TYR A 210 10.54 -11.73 12.00
CA TYR A 210 9.91 -10.54 12.54
C TYR A 210 8.45 -10.83 12.89
N ARG A 211 8.08 -10.47 14.12
CA ARG A 211 6.72 -10.59 14.64
C ARG A 211 6.10 -9.20 14.65
N ILE A 212 5.14 -8.96 13.76
CA ILE A 212 4.49 -7.66 13.62
C ILE A 212 3.10 -7.76 14.27
N PRO A 213 2.92 -7.25 15.50
CA PRO A 213 1.61 -7.16 16.12
C PRO A 213 0.77 -6.11 15.40
N VAL A 214 -0.44 -6.50 15.03
CA VAL A 214 -1.44 -5.65 14.39
C VAL A 214 -2.74 -5.73 15.18
N VAL A 215 -3.44 -4.61 15.25
CA VAL A 215 -4.69 -4.46 15.98
C VAL A 215 -5.76 -4.00 14.99
N ALA A 216 -6.85 -4.75 14.91
CA ALA A 216 -8.10 -4.30 14.30
C ALA A 216 -8.98 -3.76 15.42
N PHE A 217 -9.61 -2.62 15.20
CA PHE A 217 -10.55 -2.02 16.14
C PHE A 217 -11.76 -1.49 15.39
N ASP A 218 -12.94 -1.63 15.98
CA ASP A 218 -14.17 -1.07 15.47
C ASP A 218 -14.43 0.34 16.03
N ASP A 219 -15.45 0.99 15.51
CA ASP A 219 -15.99 2.26 15.99
C ASP A 219 -17.30 2.07 16.77
N GLY A 220 -17.56 0.86 17.27
CA GLY A 220 -18.66 0.54 18.17
C GLY A 220 -18.43 1.09 19.58
N LEU A 221 -19.42 0.93 20.46
CA LEU A 221 -19.38 1.47 21.83
C LEU A 221 -19.51 0.36 22.89
N PRO A 222 -18.54 0.26 23.82
CA PRO A 222 -17.18 0.77 23.70
C PRO A 222 -16.45 0.11 22.51
N SER A 223 -15.45 0.80 21.95
CA SER A 223 -14.66 0.28 20.83
C SER A 223 -14.01 -1.04 21.23
N ALA A 224 -14.27 -2.10 20.47
CA ALA A 224 -13.68 -3.40 20.71
C ALA A 224 -12.48 -3.62 19.78
N ILE A 225 -11.59 -4.51 20.21
CA ILE A 225 -10.32 -4.74 19.53
C ILE A 225 -10.07 -6.24 19.33
N ALA A 226 -9.42 -6.56 18.23
CA ALA A 226 -8.78 -7.85 18.03
C ALA A 226 -7.30 -7.67 17.72
N ARG A 227 -6.50 -8.66 18.13
CA ARG A 227 -5.05 -8.65 17.97
C ARG A 227 -4.63 -9.82 17.09
N ARG A 228 -3.67 -9.59 16.21
CA ARG A 228 -3.02 -10.61 15.40
C ARG A 228 -1.54 -10.34 15.33
N VAL A 229 -0.73 -11.39 15.22
CA VAL A 229 0.71 -11.26 14.95
C VAL A 229 0.97 -11.79 13.55
N VAL A 230 1.53 -10.95 12.68
CA VAL A 230 2.00 -11.35 11.35
C VAL A 230 3.47 -11.74 11.47
N VAL A 231 3.78 -12.99 11.11
CA VAL A 231 5.15 -13.49 11.10
C VAL A 231 5.74 -13.27 9.71
N VAL A 232 6.88 -12.58 9.65
CA VAL A 232 7.61 -12.28 8.41
C VAL A 232 9.02 -12.83 8.52
N ASN A 233 9.34 -13.81 7.67
CA ASN A 233 10.68 -14.37 7.55
C ASN A 233 11.46 -13.59 6.50
N VAL A 234 12.41 -12.77 6.97
CA VAL A 234 13.29 -12.00 6.10
C VAL A 234 14.53 -12.83 5.83
N VAL A 235 14.73 -13.18 4.56
CA VAL A 235 15.87 -13.98 4.11
C VAL A 235 16.81 -13.14 3.28
N LYS A 236 18.11 -13.46 3.31
CA LYS A 236 19.05 -12.84 2.36
C LYS A 236 18.62 -13.22 0.94
N PRO A 237 18.71 -12.30 -0.04
CA PRO A 237 18.53 -12.66 -1.43
C PRO A 237 19.50 -13.80 -1.76
N PRO A 238 19.08 -14.77 -2.59
CA PRO A 238 19.99 -15.81 -3.04
C PRO A 238 21.23 -15.15 -3.67
N PRO A 239 22.43 -15.69 -3.45
CA PRO A 239 23.63 -15.17 -4.09
C PRO A 239 23.36 -15.10 -5.59
N ARG A 240 23.48 -13.90 -6.18
CA ARG A 240 23.38 -13.76 -7.64
C ARG A 240 24.40 -14.75 -8.21
N VAL A 241 23.93 -15.71 -9.01
CA VAL A 241 24.82 -16.51 -9.84
C VAL A 241 25.41 -15.51 -10.83
N VAL A 242 26.57 -14.94 -10.49
CA VAL A 242 27.39 -14.25 -11.45
C VAL A 242 27.88 -15.37 -12.36
N VAL A 243 27.21 -15.55 -13.49
CA VAL A 243 27.88 -16.17 -14.63
C VAL A 243 28.99 -15.20 -14.96
N LYS A 244 30.17 -15.45 -14.39
CA LYS A 244 31.40 -14.76 -14.75
C LYS A 244 31.48 -14.90 -16.28
N PRO A 245 31.51 -13.84 -17.08
CA PRO A 245 32.10 -13.97 -18.39
C PRO A 245 33.53 -14.40 -18.09
N GLU A 246 33.90 -15.64 -18.39
CA GLU A 246 35.30 -16.05 -18.42
C GLU A 246 36.00 -15.23 -19.50
N SER A 247 36.34 -13.98 -19.19
CA SER A 247 37.46 -13.29 -19.80
C SER A 247 38.71 -13.73 -19.06
N SER A 248 39.08 -14.98 -19.33
CA SER A 248 40.46 -15.37 -19.51
C SER A 248 40.40 -16.22 -20.77
N ALA A 249 40.59 -15.57 -21.92
CA ALA A 249 40.93 -16.31 -23.12
C ALA A 249 42.03 -17.32 -22.73
N PRO A 250 41.85 -18.63 -23.00
CA PRO A 250 42.98 -19.54 -23.03
C PRO A 250 44.08 -18.88 -23.89
N PRO A 251 45.38 -19.05 -23.59
CA PRO A 251 46.43 -18.64 -24.52
C PRO A 251 46.05 -19.12 -25.93
N PRO A 252 46.30 -18.30 -26.98
CA PRO A 252 45.81 -18.59 -28.33
C PRO A 252 46.08 -20.05 -28.63
N ALA A 253 45.01 -20.79 -28.96
CA ALA A 253 45.12 -22.18 -29.34
C ALA A 253 46.24 -22.29 -30.40
N PRO A 254 47.11 -23.31 -30.33
CA PRO A 254 48.09 -23.54 -31.37
C PRO A 254 47.37 -23.49 -32.73
N LYS A 255 47.97 -22.80 -33.70
CA LYS A 255 47.41 -22.61 -35.04
C LYS A 255 46.82 -23.94 -35.54
N PRO A 256 45.62 -23.95 -36.16
CA PRO A 256 45.03 -25.19 -36.68
C PRO A 256 46.03 -25.94 -37.55
N HIS A 257 46.46 -27.11 -37.09
CA HIS A 257 47.25 -28.03 -37.88
C HIS A 257 46.29 -29.02 -38.54
N PHE A 258 46.62 -29.43 -39.77
CA PHE A 258 45.80 -30.31 -40.62
C PHE A 258 45.56 -31.73 -40.06
N GLU A 259 46.03 -32.04 -38.86
CA GLU A 259 45.96 -33.37 -38.24
C GLU A 259 44.59 -33.66 -37.57
N ASP A 260 43.78 -32.64 -37.27
CA ASP A 260 42.46 -32.81 -36.61
C ASP A 260 41.29 -33.10 -37.59
N GLY A 261 41.58 -33.33 -38.89
CA GLY A 261 40.61 -33.51 -39.97
C GLY A 261 40.02 -34.92 -40.15
N GLU A 262 40.26 -35.85 -39.23
CA GLU A 262 39.94 -37.28 -39.41
C GLU A 262 38.43 -37.60 -39.50
N PHE A 263 37.57 -36.67 -39.07
CA PHE A 263 36.13 -36.89 -38.95
C PHE A 263 35.26 -35.99 -39.87
N ALA A 264 35.90 -35.19 -40.74
CA ALA A 264 35.23 -34.36 -41.74
C ALA A 264 35.51 -34.90 -43.14
N PHE A 265 34.49 -35.39 -43.83
CA PHE A 265 34.61 -36.09 -45.12
C PHE A 265 33.97 -35.31 -46.25
N VAL A 266 34.64 -35.26 -47.40
CA VAL A 266 34.05 -34.76 -48.65
C VAL A 266 33.07 -35.81 -49.17
N SER A 267 31.79 -35.70 -48.78
CA SER A 267 30.80 -36.76 -49.03
C SER A 267 30.16 -36.67 -50.42
N ALA A 268 29.99 -35.45 -50.96
CA ALA A 268 29.47 -35.25 -52.31
C ALA A 268 29.87 -33.88 -52.88
N VAL A 269 30.05 -33.82 -54.20
CA VAL A 269 30.00 -32.57 -54.96
C VAL A 269 28.75 -32.63 -55.83
N THR A 270 27.83 -31.69 -55.65
CA THR A 270 26.57 -31.62 -56.38
C THR A 270 26.46 -30.31 -57.14
N GLU A 271 25.62 -30.26 -58.18
CA GLU A 271 25.39 -29.04 -58.95
C GLU A 271 23.93 -28.60 -58.76
N VAL A 272 23.73 -27.37 -58.30
CA VAL A 272 22.40 -26.78 -58.07
C VAL A 272 22.37 -25.43 -58.77
N ASN A 273 21.45 -25.25 -59.73
CA ASN A 273 21.28 -24.02 -60.51
C ASN A 273 22.58 -23.53 -61.20
N GLY A 274 23.36 -24.45 -61.77
CA GLY A 274 24.60 -24.14 -62.50
C GLY A 274 25.79 -23.76 -61.60
N ARG A 275 25.66 -23.87 -60.28
CA ARG A 275 26.74 -23.64 -59.30
C ARG A 275 27.04 -24.92 -58.55
N ARG A 276 28.32 -25.24 -58.42
CA ARG A 276 28.79 -26.43 -57.69
C ARG A 276 28.72 -26.19 -56.18
N GLN A 277 28.21 -27.18 -55.46
CA GLN A 277 28.04 -27.18 -54.02
C GLN A 277 28.75 -28.40 -53.43
N LEU A 278 29.63 -28.15 -52.48
CA LEU A 278 30.31 -29.17 -51.68
C LEU A 278 29.41 -29.56 -50.50
N TRP A 279 29.27 -30.86 -50.28
CA TRP A 279 28.72 -31.41 -49.06
C TRP A 279 29.86 -32.00 -48.23
N LEU A 280 30.06 -31.44 -47.04
CA LEU A 280 31.07 -31.87 -46.08
C LEU A 280 30.36 -32.51 -44.89
N ASP A 281 30.56 -33.80 -44.69
CA ASP A 281 29.92 -34.55 -43.62
C ASP A 281 30.78 -34.56 -42.36
N LEU A 282 30.21 -34.08 -41.25
CA LEU A 282 30.87 -33.97 -39.94
C LEU A 282 30.34 -35.06 -39.03
N ARG A 283 31.09 -36.15 -38.94
CA ARG A 283 30.65 -37.34 -38.19
C ARG A 283 30.61 -37.12 -36.68
N THR A 284 31.44 -36.23 -36.13
CA THR A 284 31.41 -35.88 -34.70
C THR A 284 30.13 -35.14 -34.30
N ALA A 285 29.55 -34.36 -35.22
CA ALA A 285 28.36 -33.56 -34.99
C ALA A 285 27.07 -34.14 -35.62
N GLY A 286 27.18 -35.21 -36.42
CA GLY A 286 26.07 -35.79 -37.18
C GLY A 286 25.43 -34.80 -38.16
N LYS A 287 26.22 -33.86 -38.70
CA LYS A 287 25.73 -32.72 -39.51
C LYS A 287 26.48 -32.63 -40.83
N THR A 288 25.76 -32.40 -41.92
CA THR A 288 26.34 -32.11 -43.23
C THR A 288 26.34 -30.60 -43.50
N LEU A 289 27.52 -30.03 -43.73
CA LEU A 289 27.67 -28.65 -44.20
C LEU A 289 27.57 -28.61 -45.73
N LYS A 290 26.81 -27.65 -46.25
CA LYS A 290 26.64 -27.42 -47.69
C LYS A 290 27.26 -26.07 -48.03
N LEU A 291 28.33 -26.09 -48.81
CA LEU A 291 29.20 -24.94 -49.02
C LEU A 291 29.44 -24.71 -50.51
N PHE A 292 29.61 -23.45 -50.92
CA PHE A 292 29.95 -23.06 -52.28
C PHE A 292 31.40 -22.57 -52.39
N GLU A 293 31.89 -22.36 -53.61
CA GLU A 293 33.18 -21.68 -53.83
C GLU A 293 33.15 -20.28 -53.21
N GLY A 294 34.19 -19.95 -52.44
CA GLY A 294 34.33 -18.71 -51.67
C GLY A 294 33.83 -18.80 -50.24
N ASP A 295 33.03 -19.81 -49.90
CA ASP A 295 32.52 -19.96 -48.53
C ASP A 295 33.63 -20.42 -47.58
N SER A 296 33.59 -19.86 -46.36
CA SER A 296 34.44 -20.30 -45.25
C SER A 296 33.65 -21.18 -44.31
N PHE A 297 34.32 -22.18 -43.75
CA PHE A 297 33.76 -23.07 -42.73
C PHE A 297 34.65 -23.09 -41.50
N GLU A 298 34.01 -23.29 -40.35
CA GLU A 298 34.65 -23.50 -39.07
C GLU A 298 34.02 -24.73 -38.43
N VAL A 299 34.85 -25.73 -38.14
CA VAL A 299 34.45 -27.02 -37.60
C VAL A 299 35.40 -27.37 -36.47
N GLU A 300 34.90 -27.24 -35.24
CA GLU A 300 35.65 -27.48 -34.00
C GLU A 300 36.97 -26.71 -33.94
N ARG A 301 38.07 -27.28 -34.44
CA ARG A 301 39.40 -26.66 -34.51
C ARG A 301 39.92 -26.44 -35.93
N LEU A 302 39.15 -26.81 -36.95
CA LEU A 302 39.51 -26.68 -38.36
C LEU A 302 38.71 -25.53 -38.99
N SER A 303 39.42 -24.50 -39.47
CA SER A 303 38.83 -23.39 -40.20
C SER A 303 39.49 -23.24 -41.57
N GLY A 304 38.69 -23.10 -42.63
CA GLY A 304 39.22 -22.93 -43.98
C GLY A 304 38.22 -22.33 -44.96
N THR A 305 38.73 -21.87 -46.10
CA THR A 305 37.94 -21.27 -47.18
C THR A 305 38.03 -22.15 -48.42
N ILE A 306 36.88 -22.42 -49.04
CA ILE A 306 36.81 -23.16 -50.30
C ILE A 306 37.22 -22.22 -51.42
N HIS A 307 38.32 -22.51 -52.11
CA HIS A 307 38.73 -21.71 -53.26
C HIS A 307 38.12 -22.23 -54.56
N ARG A 308 38.01 -23.55 -54.70
CA ARG A 308 37.52 -24.16 -55.93
C ARG A 308 36.91 -25.53 -55.68
N ILE A 309 35.82 -25.82 -56.37
CA ILE A 309 35.10 -27.08 -56.34
C ILE A 309 35.14 -27.67 -57.75
N HIS A 310 35.95 -28.71 -57.95
CA HIS A 310 35.99 -29.51 -59.16
C HIS A 310 34.97 -30.66 -59.09
N PHE A 311 34.82 -31.44 -60.16
CA PHE A 311 33.84 -32.54 -60.17
C PHE A 311 34.19 -33.69 -59.21
N ASP A 312 35.47 -33.95 -59.00
CA ASP A 312 35.99 -35.08 -58.22
C ASP A 312 36.89 -34.66 -57.06
N SER A 313 37.10 -33.36 -56.89
CA SER A 313 38.05 -32.80 -55.93
C SER A 313 37.71 -31.38 -55.52
N ILE A 314 38.20 -30.95 -54.37
CA ILE A 314 38.06 -29.59 -53.85
C ILE A 314 39.42 -29.02 -53.45
N GLU A 315 39.53 -27.70 -53.54
CA GLU A 315 40.71 -26.95 -53.11
C GLU A 315 40.31 -26.05 -51.93
N VAL A 316 40.92 -26.29 -50.78
CA VAL A 316 40.64 -25.58 -49.53
C VAL A 316 41.92 -24.92 -49.05
N THR A 317 41.80 -23.67 -48.59
CA THR A 317 42.87 -22.98 -47.87
C THR A 317 42.56 -22.99 -46.39
N ALA A 318 43.45 -23.54 -45.58
CA ALA A 318 43.38 -23.50 -44.13
C ALA A 318 44.78 -23.18 -43.59
N ALA A 319 44.85 -22.33 -42.55
CA ALA A 319 46.11 -21.88 -41.95
C ALA A 319 47.17 -21.32 -42.95
N GLY A 320 46.73 -20.79 -44.10
CA GLY A 320 47.60 -20.21 -45.14
C GLY A 320 48.13 -21.21 -46.18
N GLU A 321 47.84 -22.51 -46.03
CA GLU A 321 48.23 -23.54 -46.98
C GLU A 321 47.03 -23.96 -47.85
N ARG A 322 47.23 -24.04 -49.16
CA ARG A 322 46.24 -24.61 -50.09
C ARG A 322 46.43 -26.11 -50.17
N ARG A 323 45.36 -26.88 -49.97
CA ARG A 323 45.36 -28.33 -50.13
C ARG A 323 44.23 -28.79 -51.03
N ARG A 324 44.47 -29.88 -51.77
CA ARG A 324 43.47 -30.56 -52.60
C ARG A 324 42.99 -31.84 -51.92
N PHE A 325 41.69 -32.06 -51.95
CA PHE A 325 41.01 -33.25 -51.42
C PHE A 325 40.17 -33.87 -52.52
N SER A 326 40.21 -35.19 -52.68
CA SER A 326 39.31 -35.93 -53.55
C SER A 326 38.01 -36.30 -52.84
N LEU A 327 36.97 -36.61 -53.62
CA LEU A 327 35.71 -37.10 -53.08
C LEU A 327 35.92 -38.37 -52.25
N GLY A 328 35.41 -38.39 -51.02
CA GLY A 328 35.55 -39.49 -50.06
C GLY A 328 36.79 -39.40 -49.15
N GLU A 329 37.73 -38.50 -49.43
CA GLU A 329 38.86 -38.24 -48.53
C GLU A 329 38.41 -37.39 -47.33
N ASN A 330 39.08 -37.58 -46.21
CA ASN A 330 38.91 -36.71 -45.05
C ASN A 330 39.80 -35.48 -45.17
N LEU A 331 39.49 -34.45 -44.38
CA LEU A 331 40.23 -33.20 -44.44
C LEU A 331 41.64 -33.28 -43.84
N SER A 332 42.09 -34.41 -43.26
CA SER A 332 43.49 -34.61 -42.86
C SER A 332 44.38 -35.22 -43.96
N GLN A 333 43.78 -35.85 -44.97
CA GLN A 333 44.49 -36.55 -46.06
C GLN A 333 44.85 -35.67 -47.27
N GLY A 334 44.59 -34.36 -47.19
CA GLY A 334 44.76 -33.43 -48.30
C GLY A 334 46.18 -33.33 -48.82
N ARG A 335 46.33 -33.34 -50.15
CA ARG A 335 47.62 -33.13 -50.80
C ARG A 335 47.95 -31.64 -50.85
N PRO A 336 49.17 -31.21 -50.47
CA PRO A 336 49.57 -29.82 -50.58
C PRO A 336 49.57 -29.37 -52.03
N LEU A 337 49.00 -28.20 -52.28
CA LEU A 337 49.12 -27.48 -53.55
C LEU A 337 50.16 -26.37 -53.37
N ALA A 338 50.98 -26.14 -54.40
CA ALA A 338 51.87 -25.00 -54.41
C ALA A 338 51.08 -23.69 -54.18
N PRO A 339 51.63 -22.71 -53.45
CA PRO A 339 51.01 -21.40 -53.36
C PRO A 339 50.82 -20.84 -54.76
N LEU A 340 49.68 -20.20 -55.02
CA LEU A 340 49.50 -19.45 -56.28
C LEU A 340 50.66 -18.45 -56.34
N ALA A 341 51.51 -18.56 -57.36
CA ALA A 341 52.47 -17.52 -57.65
C ALA A 341 51.68 -16.21 -57.76
N GLU A 342 52.03 -15.24 -56.90
CA GLU A 342 51.63 -13.87 -57.10
C GLU A 342 52.09 -13.51 -58.52
N SER A 343 51.14 -13.30 -59.43
CA SER A 343 51.44 -12.68 -60.70
C SER A 343 51.84 -11.24 -60.39
N GLU A 344 53.14 -11.01 -60.23
CA GLU A 344 53.72 -9.68 -60.25
C GLU A 344 53.41 -9.00 -61.59
N GLY A 345 52.80 -7.82 -61.48
CA GLY A 345 52.85 -6.66 -62.37
C GLY A 345 53.00 -6.83 -63.89
N LEU A 346 51.98 -6.34 -64.61
CA LEU A 346 52.08 -5.10 -65.39
C LEU A 346 50.70 -4.50 -65.69
#